data_AF-A0ABD5HRX8-F1
#
_entry.id   AF-A0ABD5HRX8-F1
#
_cell.length_a   1.000
_cell.length_b   1.000
_cell.length_c   1.000
_cell.angle_alpha   90.00
_cell.angle_beta   90.00
_cell.angle_gamma   90.00
#
_symmetry.space_group_name_H-M   'P 1'
#
loop_
_entity.id
_entity.type
_entity.pdbx_description
1 polymer ?
#
loop_
_entity_poly.entity_id
_entity_poly.type
_entity_poly.pdbx_seq_one_letter_code
_entity_poly.pdbx_strand_id
1 'polypeptide(L)'
;MKKILFYVGCTFFILFVGLILYGGMLKHEKQLSDGIHKDVLVVDKDERTTTTGGVSSKKYSLKVYTNENLHDIDVDSSVYKKHEIGTKLKVIEYNNKILLDYNNRMLLD
;
A
#
# COMPACT_ATOMS: atom_id res chain seq x y z
N MET A 1 -30.32 -32.58 -34.04
CA MET A 1 -28.93 -32.14 -33.85
C MET A 1 -28.77 -30.68 -33.39
N LYS A 2 -29.65 -29.74 -33.76
CA LYS A 2 -29.52 -28.31 -33.37
C LYS A 2 -29.55 -28.01 -31.86
N LYS A 3 -30.34 -28.78 -31.08
CA LYS A 3 -30.44 -28.58 -29.61
C LYS A 3 -29.14 -28.92 -28.87
N ILE A 4 -28.45 -29.98 -29.28
CA ILE A 4 -27.19 -30.41 -28.65
C ILE A 4 -26.09 -29.36 -28.89
N LEU A 5 -26.02 -28.82 -30.11
CA LEU A 5 -25.07 -27.75 -30.44
C LEU A 5 -25.31 -26.48 -29.60
N PHE A 6 -26.59 -26.15 -29.37
CA PHE A 6 -26.98 -25.01 -28.54
C PHE A 6 -26.56 -25.20 -27.07
N TYR A 7 -26.81 -26.39 -26.50
CA TYR A 7 -26.39 -26.70 -25.13
C TYR A 7 -24.87 -26.65 -24.98
N VAL A 8 -24.10 -27.21 -25.93
CA VAL A 8 -22.63 -27.14 -25.91
C VAL A 8 -22.15 -25.69 -25.96
N GLY A 9 -22.73 -24.85 -26.83
CA GLY A 9 -22.39 -23.43 -26.90
C GLY A 9 -22.70 -22.67 -25.60
N CYS A 10 -23.85 -22.93 -24.98
CA CYS A 10 -24.20 -22.34 -23.69
C CYS A 10 -23.23 -22.75 -22.58
N THR A 11 -22.84 -24.02 -22.51
CA THR A 11 -21.89 -24.50 -21.49
C THR A 11 -20.52 -23.83 -21.65
N PHE A 12 -20.02 -23.69 -22.89
CA PHE A 12 -18.78 -22.98 -23.16
C PHE A 12 -18.86 -21.49 -22.80
N PHE A 13 -19.99 -20.84 -23.09
CA PHE A 13 -20.20 -19.43 -22.76
C PHE A 13 -20.20 -19.20 -21.24
N ILE A 14 -20.89 -20.05 -20.48
CA ILE A 14 -20.95 -19.95 -19.01
C ILE A 14 -19.55 -20.17 -18.41
N LEU A 15 -18.80 -21.16 -18.89
CA LEU A 15 -17.43 -21.40 -18.46
C LEU A 15 -16.51 -20.20 -18.76
N PHE A 16 -16.65 -19.60 -19.95
CA PHE A 16 -15.85 -18.45 -20.36
C PHE A 16 -16.15 -17.21 -19.52
N VAL A 17 -17.42 -16.92 -19.25
CA VAL A 17 -17.84 -15.82 -18.37
C VAL A 17 -17.34 -16.05 -16.94
N GLY A 18 -17.44 -17.28 -16.42
CA GLY A 18 -16.89 -17.63 -15.12
C GLY A 18 -15.38 -17.40 -15.02
N LEU A 19 -14.62 -17.76 -16.06
CA LEU A 19 -13.18 -17.56 -16.11
C LEU A 19 -12.79 -16.07 -16.09
N ILE A 20 -13.53 -15.23 -16.82
CA ILE A 20 -13.30 -13.78 -16.86
C ILE A 20 -13.58 -13.14 -15.51
N LEU A 21 -14.70 -13.50 -14.87
CA LEU A 21 -15.06 -12.99 -13.55
C LEU A 21 -14.03 -13.41 -12.48
N TYR A 22 -13.57 -14.66 -12.53
CA TYR A 22 -12.55 -15.17 -11.61
C TYR A 22 -11.19 -14.47 -11.80
N GLY A 23 -10.78 -14.25 -13.06
CA GLY A 23 -9.58 -13.48 -13.38
C GLY A 23 -9.66 -12.02 -12.92
N GLY A 24 -10.84 -11.40 -12.98
CA GLY A 24 -11.09 -10.06 -12.45
C GLY A 24 -10.97 -9.99 -10.93
N MET A 25 -11.53 -10.97 -10.20
CA MET A 25 -11.40 -11.06 -8.75
C MET A 25 -9.95 -11.23 -8.29
N LEU A 26 -9.18 -12.12 -8.92
CA LEU A 26 -7.76 -12.30 -8.61
C LEU A 26 -6.93 -11.02 -8.83
N LYS A 27 -7.31 -10.19 -9.81
CA LYS A 27 -6.65 -8.91 -10.08
C LYS A 27 -6.92 -7.90 -8.95
N HIS A 28 -8.15 -7.89 -8.44
CA HIS A 28 -8.55 -7.06 -7.31
C HIS A 28 -7.85 -7.52 -6.02
N GLU A 29 -7.76 -8.84 -5.79
CA GLU A 29 -7.00 -9.38 -4.64
C GLU A 29 -5.50 -9.10 -4.73
N LYS A 30 -4.89 -9.17 -5.92
CA LYS A 30 -3.48 -8.73 -6.10
C LYS A 30 -3.30 -7.25 -5.79
N GLN A 31 -4.25 -6.40 -6.18
CA GLN A 31 -4.19 -4.97 -5.89
C GLN A 31 -4.40 -4.66 -4.41
N LEU A 32 -5.18 -5.48 -3.70
CA LEU A 32 -5.27 -5.44 -2.23
C LEU A 32 -4.01 -6.01 -1.55
N SER A 33 -3.35 -7.01 -2.14
CA SER A 33 -2.16 -7.66 -1.60
C SER A 33 -0.89 -6.84 -1.77
N ASP A 34 -0.73 -6.14 -2.91
CA ASP A 34 0.46 -5.33 -3.20
C ASP A 34 0.39 -3.94 -2.56
N GLY A 35 -0.80 -3.50 -2.13
CA GLY A 35 -1.03 -2.18 -1.55
C GLY A 35 -1.02 -1.06 -2.61
N ILE A 36 -1.75 0.03 -2.35
CA ILE A 36 -1.83 1.13 -3.31
C ILE A 36 -0.65 2.07 -3.08
N HIS A 37 0.29 2.09 -4.02
CA HIS A 37 1.40 3.03 -3.99
C HIS A 37 0.89 4.43 -4.33
N LYS A 38 1.10 5.39 -3.44
CA LYS A 38 0.71 6.79 -3.61
C LYS A 38 1.86 7.71 -3.24
N ASP A 39 1.96 8.81 -3.98
CA ASP A 39 2.79 9.95 -3.57
C ASP A 39 1.97 10.81 -2.61
N VAL A 40 2.43 10.93 -1.35
CA VAL A 40 1.80 11.79 -0.33
C VAL A 40 2.71 12.96 0.03
N LEU A 41 2.12 14.08 0.44
CA LEU A 41 2.88 15.25 0.86
C LEU A 41 3.20 15.15 2.35
N VAL A 42 4.45 15.40 2.72
CA VAL A 42 4.85 15.57 4.13
C VAL A 42 4.39 16.95 4.59
N VAL A 43 3.58 16.98 5.65
CA VAL A 43 2.92 18.18 6.14
C VAL A 43 3.58 18.69 7.41
N ASP A 44 4.05 17.77 8.24
CA ASP A 44 4.62 18.07 9.54
C ASP A 44 5.60 16.96 9.97
N LYS A 45 6.44 17.28 10.93
CA LYS A 45 7.54 16.43 11.41
C LYS A 45 7.57 16.47 12.92
N ASP A 46 7.55 15.30 13.55
CA ASP A 46 7.55 15.19 15.01
C ASP A 46 8.71 14.30 15.49
N GLU A 47 9.47 14.81 16.47
CA GLU A 47 10.59 14.14 17.11
C GLU A 47 10.25 13.91 18.58
N ARG A 48 10.10 12.63 18.96
CA ARG A 48 9.76 12.24 20.33
C ARG A 48 10.95 11.56 20.99
N THR A 49 11.36 12.06 22.15
CA THR A 49 12.35 11.37 22.98
C THR A 49 11.60 10.48 23.95
N THR A 50 11.83 9.17 23.87
CA THR A 50 11.25 8.19 24.78
C THR A 50 12.33 7.69 25.72
N THR A 51 12.06 7.73 27.02
CA THR A 51 12.98 7.27 28.05
C THR A 51 12.34 6.12 28.80
N THR A 52 12.85 4.91 28.61
CA THR A 52 12.37 3.71 29.31
C THR A 52 13.54 3.07 30.03
N GLY A 53 13.45 2.97 31.36
CA GLY A 53 14.48 2.30 32.18
C GLY A 53 15.88 2.92 32.10
N GLY A 54 16.00 4.24 31.89
CA GLY A 54 17.29 4.94 31.81
C GLY A 54 17.94 4.97 30.42
N VAL A 55 17.38 4.27 29.43
CA VAL A 55 17.80 4.35 28.04
C VAL A 55 16.93 5.37 27.31
N SER A 56 17.56 6.38 26.71
CA SER A 56 16.86 7.35 25.86
C SER A 56 16.93 6.89 24.40
N SER A 57 15.77 6.78 23.76
CA SER A 57 15.66 6.52 22.33
C SER A 57 14.88 7.64 21.67
N LYS A 58 15.44 8.20 20.60
CA LYS A 58 14.75 9.16 19.74
C LYS A 58 13.89 8.42 18.74
N LYS A 59 12.60 8.72 18.71
CA LYS A 59 11.65 8.30 17.68
C LYS A 59 11.36 9.49 16.78
N TYR A 60 11.34 9.24 15.48
CA TYR A 60 11.05 10.26 14.47
C TYR A 60 9.80 9.85 13.72
N SER A 61 8.96 10.83 13.40
CA SER A 61 7.68 10.58 12.74
C SER A 61 7.38 11.68 11.74
N LEU A 62 6.79 11.30 10.60
CA LEU A 62 6.37 12.19 9.52
C LEU A 62 4.86 12.15 9.42
N LYS A 63 4.22 13.33 9.46
CA LYS A 63 2.78 13.42 9.23
C LYS A 63 2.50 13.69 7.76
N VAL A 64 1.63 12.88 7.17
CA VAL A 64 1.25 12.97 5.76
C VAL A 64 -0.26 13.06 5.60
N TYR A 65 -0.72 13.80 4.60
CA TYR A 65 -2.13 13.79 4.21
C TYR A 65 -2.39 12.70 3.18
N THR A 66 -3.43 11.90 3.41
CA THR A 66 -3.89 10.87 2.48
C THR A 66 -5.39 10.76 2.56
N ASN A 67 -6.09 10.88 1.43
CA ASN A 67 -7.55 10.89 1.35
C ASN A 67 -8.20 11.81 2.43
N GLU A 68 -7.71 13.04 2.54
CA GLU A 68 -8.18 14.07 3.50
C GLU A 68 -7.93 13.78 5.00
N ASN A 69 -7.32 12.64 5.32
CA ASN A 69 -6.94 12.28 6.69
C ASN A 69 -5.44 12.49 6.92
N LEU A 70 -5.09 12.93 8.14
CA LEU A 70 -3.71 13.07 8.58
C LEU A 70 -3.25 11.74 9.20
N HIS A 71 -2.16 11.19 8.68
CA HIS A 71 -1.55 9.97 9.20
C HIS A 71 -0.14 10.26 9.73
N ASP A 72 0.21 9.65 10.86
CA ASP A 72 1.53 9.72 11.47
C ASP A 72 2.32 8.46 11.09
N ILE A 73 3.48 8.63 10.46
CA ILE A 73 4.33 7.52 10.02
C ILE A 73 5.64 7.56 10.81
N ASP A 74 5.90 6.52 11.60
CA ASP A 74 7.18 6.33 12.27
C ASP A 74 8.28 6.05 11.23
N VAL A 75 9.37 6.81 11.30
CA VAL A 75 10.50 6.71 10.36
C VAL A 75 11.83 6.71 11.08
N ASP A 76 12.86 6.23 10.38
CA ASP A 76 14.24 6.33 10.86
C ASP A 76 14.76 7.77 10.81
N SER A 77 15.75 8.07 11.64
CA SER A 77 16.43 9.37 11.68
C SER A 77 16.98 9.82 10.32
N SER A 78 17.41 8.86 9.48
CA SER A 78 17.95 9.13 8.14
C SER A 78 16.87 9.62 7.18
N VAL A 79 15.69 8.99 7.20
CA VAL A 79 14.54 9.38 6.38
C VAL A 79 13.97 10.71 6.86
N TYR A 80 13.88 10.88 8.18
CA TYR A 80 13.44 12.13 8.80
C TYR A 80 14.32 13.31 8.41
N LYS A 81 15.65 13.17 8.43
CA LYS A 81 16.55 14.27 8.03
C LYS A 81 16.53 14.56 6.54
N LYS A 82 16.28 13.54 5.70
CA LYS A 82 16.27 13.65 4.24
C LYS A 82 15.03 14.34 3.69
N HIS A 83 13.88 14.21 4.37
CA HIS A 83 12.61 14.76 3.89
C HIS A 83 12.23 16.03 4.65
N GLU A 84 12.01 17.11 3.91
CA GLU A 84 11.50 18.37 4.43
C GLU A 84 9.97 18.44 4.33
N ILE A 85 9.37 19.33 5.11
CA ILE A 85 7.94 19.63 4.99
C ILE A 85 7.69 20.18 3.58
N GLY A 86 6.63 19.70 2.93
CA GLY A 86 6.31 19.99 1.54
C GLY A 86 6.99 19.07 0.52
N THR A 87 7.79 18.09 0.95
CA THR A 87 8.32 17.07 0.03
C THR A 87 7.32 15.95 -0.20
N LYS A 88 7.36 15.37 -1.40
CA LYS A 88 6.56 14.18 -1.75
C LYS A 88 7.27 12.93 -1.27
N LEU A 89 6.54 12.07 -0.59
CA LEU A 89 6.98 10.79 -0.05
C LEU A 89 6.14 9.68 -0.69
N LYS A 90 6.80 8.60 -1.13
CA LYS A 90 6.10 7.41 -1.61
C LYS A 90 5.69 6.55 -0.43
N VAL A 91 4.40 6.25 -0.36
CA VAL A 91 3.81 5.40 0.67
C VAL A 91 2.92 4.34 0.04
N ILE A 92 2.79 3.22 0.74
CA ILE A 92 1.93 2.11 0.39
C ILE A 92 0.76 2.15 1.36
N GLU A 93 -0.45 2.32 0.82
CA GLU A 93 -1.68 2.19 1.58
C GLU A 93 -2.11 0.71 1.54
N TYR A 94 -2.07 0.05 2.69
CA TYR A 94 -2.42 -1.35 2.86
C TYR A 94 -3.36 -1.52 4.05
N ASN A 95 -4.56 -2.06 3.83
CA ASN A 95 -5.54 -2.36 4.87
C ASN A 95 -5.76 -1.19 5.86
N ASN A 96 -5.99 0.02 5.33
CA ASN A 96 -6.16 1.26 6.08
C ASN A 96 -4.96 1.68 6.96
N LYS A 97 -3.78 1.11 6.70
CA LYS A 97 -2.50 1.54 7.25
C LYS A 97 -1.65 2.14 6.13
N ILE A 98 -0.86 3.14 6.48
CA ILE A 98 0.10 3.76 5.57
C ILE A 98 1.49 3.32 5.99
N LEU A 99 2.20 2.70 5.05
CA LEU A 99 3.58 2.24 5.22
C LEU A 99 4.48 3.04 4.29
N LEU A 100 5.73 3.28 4.67
CA LEU A 100 6.69 3.84 3.72
C LEU A 100 6.94 2.82 2.60
N ASP A 101 6.96 3.29 1.34
CA ASP A 101 7.41 2.46 0.23
C ASP A 101 8.94 2.32 0.29
N TYR A 102 9.42 1.30 1.00
CA TYR A 102 10.83 0.93 1.12
C TYR A 102 11.31 0.08 -0.08
N ASN A 103 10.78 0.24 -1.30
CA ASN A 103 11.30 -0.40 -2.52
C ASN A 103 12.72 0.03 -2.95
N ASN A 104 13.58 0.38 -1.99
CA ASN A 104 15.01 0.48 -2.20
C ASN A 104 15.86 -0.06 -1.02
N ARG A 105 15.34 -1.03 -0.24
CA ARG A 105 16.12 -1.77 0.78
C ARG A 105 15.84 -3.28 0.84
N MET A 106 15.62 -3.91 -0.31
CA MET A 106 15.80 -5.37 -0.47
C MET A 106 16.85 -5.71 -1.54
N LEU A 107 17.85 -4.84 -1.69
CA LEU A 107 19.10 -5.13 -2.40
C LEU A 107 20.24 -4.63 -1.53
N LEU A 108 20.60 -5.43 -0.52
CA LEU A 108 21.91 -5.56 0.12
C LEU A 108 21.70 -6.37 1.41
N ASP A 109 21.66 -7.68 1.25
CA ASP A 109 22.56 -8.61 1.95
C ASP A 109 22.70 -9.89 1.10
#